data_AF-A0A524GAQ1-F1
#
_entry.id   AF-A0A524GAQ1-F1
#
_cell.length_a   1.000
_cell.length_b   1.000
_cell.length_c   1.000
_cell.angle_alpha   90.00
_cell.angle_beta   90.00
_cell.angle_gamma   90.00
#
_symmetry.space_group_name_H-M   'P 1'
#
loop_
_entity.id
_entity.type
_entity.pdbx_description
1 polymer ?
#
loop_
_entity_poly.entity_id
_entity_poly.type
_entity_poly.pdbx_seq_one_letter_code
_entity_poly.pdbx_strand_id
1 'polypeptide(L)'
;MKKKSALVLLIGFFIITANLTPQAAGFTTEIEEESYVEWRIDIAPRNNTIMYYSGGGNMIAENESIMSCFVNTIDDDISGDFVIGNVSITANDTDIAKDLVLGVWGTHTEWWPGLFVEIGGANIAELNATAYAAAERLSGNYLNGTMNSRYENITIIAWNSTSETYYFLEEECIVFDYEQDPPLFGDPQITHLCYSLNSGVLVKANTSYSFGIPYNLVVTLSEITPPSPHDYPAIPQIIVFSVYIGASILAIIVLVYMWNKRRK
;
A
#
# COMPACT_ATOMS: atom_id res chain seq x y z
N MET A 1 -43.33 38.89 -13.17
CA MET A 1 -42.21 38.36 -12.36
C MET A 1 -42.26 36.84 -12.08
N LYS A 2 -43.43 36.18 -11.96
CA LYS A 2 -43.52 34.77 -11.52
C LYS A 2 -43.02 33.66 -12.48
N LYS A 3 -42.78 33.95 -13.77
CA LYS A 3 -42.30 32.94 -14.76
C LYS A 3 -40.79 32.69 -14.71
N LYS A 4 -40.00 33.69 -14.30
CA LYS A 4 -38.53 33.57 -14.24
C LYS A 4 -38.07 32.72 -13.04
N SER A 5 -38.78 32.80 -11.91
CA SER A 5 -38.47 32.06 -10.69
C SER A 5 -38.63 30.54 -10.84
N ALA A 6 -39.61 30.08 -11.62
CA ALA A 6 -39.84 28.65 -11.84
C ALA A 6 -38.74 28.00 -12.70
N LEU A 7 -38.22 28.73 -13.69
CA LEU A 7 -37.13 28.26 -14.55
C LEU A 7 -35.81 28.13 -13.78
N VAL A 8 -35.53 29.10 -12.89
CA VAL A 8 -34.33 29.07 -12.03
C VAL A 8 -34.35 27.88 -11.07
N LEU A 9 -35.53 27.53 -10.55
CA LEU A 9 -35.69 26.39 -9.62
C LEU A 9 -35.51 25.04 -10.35
N LEU A 10 -35.94 24.95 -11.61
CA LEU A 10 -35.81 23.76 -12.46
C LEU A 10 -34.36 23.53 -12.92
N ILE A 11 -33.64 24.61 -13.24
CA ILE A 11 -32.21 24.58 -13.55
C ILE A 11 -31.40 24.21 -12.31
N GLY A 12 -31.75 24.75 -11.14
CA GLY A 12 -31.11 24.40 -9.87
C GLY A 12 -31.21 22.91 -9.53
N PHE A 13 -32.36 22.27 -9.80
CA PHE A 13 -32.54 20.83 -9.59
C PHE A 13 -31.68 19.96 -10.52
N PHE A 14 -31.49 20.37 -11.78
CA PHE A 14 -30.64 19.65 -12.74
C PHE A 14 -29.14 19.71 -12.39
N ILE A 15 -28.70 20.81 -11.78
CA ILE A 15 -27.30 20.98 -11.37
C ILE A 15 -26.95 20.12 -10.15
N ILE A 16 -27.91 19.91 -9.23
CA ILE A 16 -27.68 19.09 -8.03
C ILE A 16 -27.58 17.60 -8.39
N THR A 17 -28.31 17.12 -9.40
CA THR A 17 -28.29 15.70 -9.82
C THR A 17 -27.07 15.30 -10.64
N ALA A 18 -26.38 16.26 -11.28
CA ALA A 18 -25.22 15.98 -12.11
C ALA A 18 -23.92 15.75 -11.32
N ASN A 19 -23.91 16.02 -10.01
CA ASN A 19 -22.73 15.90 -9.15
C ASN A 19 -22.67 14.59 -8.35
N LEU A 20 -23.61 13.66 -8.52
CA LEU A 20 -23.53 12.32 -7.95
C LEU A 20 -22.91 11.37 -8.99
N THR A 21 -21.68 11.63 -9.38
CA THR A 21 -20.87 10.58 -10.01
C THR A 21 -20.37 9.68 -8.88
N PRO A 22 -20.54 8.34 -8.98
CA PRO A 22 -19.82 7.44 -8.09
C PRO A 22 -18.34 7.70 -8.33
N GLN A 23 -17.66 8.22 -7.32
CA GLN A 23 -16.22 8.36 -7.32
C GLN A 23 -15.68 6.94 -7.43
N ALA A 24 -14.99 6.63 -8.54
CA ALA A 24 -14.24 5.39 -8.62
C ALA A 24 -13.29 5.39 -7.43
N ALA A 25 -13.38 4.36 -6.58
CA ALA A 25 -12.43 4.16 -5.50
C ALA A 25 -11.06 3.99 -6.16
N GLY A 26 -10.23 5.05 -6.11
CA GLY A 26 -8.80 4.88 -6.31
C GLY A 26 -8.26 3.99 -5.19
N PHE A 27 -7.11 3.35 -5.40
CA PHE A 27 -6.35 2.79 -4.29
C PHE A 27 -6.16 3.88 -3.24
N THR A 28 -6.39 3.53 -1.97
CA THR A 28 -6.13 4.45 -0.87
C THR A 28 -4.66 4.84 -0.95
N THR A 29 -4.39 6.13 -0.89
CA THR A 29 -3.02 6.65 -0.88
C THR A 29 -2.31 6.34 0.43
N GLU A 30 -3.05 5.95 1.47
CA GLU A 30 -2.56 5.71 2.82
C GLU A 30 -3.02 4.31 3.29
N ILE A 31 -2.16 3.61 4.02
CA ILE A 31 -2.50 2.32 4.65
C ILE A 31 -3.31 2.61 5.91
N GLU A 32 -4.42 1.91 6.05
CA GLU A 32 -5.32 2.03 7.21
C GLU A 32 -5.36 0.70 7.99
N GLU A 33 -5.78 0.74 9.25
CA GLU A 33 -6.11 -0.48 9.98
C GLU A 33 -7.15 -1.30 9.20
N GLU A 34 -7.07 -2.63 9.32
CA GLU A 34 -7.88 -3.60 8.56
C GLU A 34 -7.59 -3.61 7.04
N SER A 35 -6.57 -2.89 6.56
CA SER A 35 -6.04 -3.06 5.20
C SER A 35 -5.42 -4.45 5.03
N TYR A 36 -5.52 -5.00 3.83
CA TYR A 36 -4.87 -6.25 3.47
C TYR A 36 -3.87 -6.01 2.33
N VAL A 37 -2.61 -6.43 2.53
CA VAL A 37 -1.51 -6.18 1.59
C VAL A 37 -0.91 -7.51 1.15
N GLU A 38 -0.72 -7.68 -0.15
CA GLU A 38 -0.12 -8.87 -0.74
C GLU A 38 1.13 -8.54 -1.54
N TRP A 39 2.16 -9.37 -1.36
CA TRP A 39 3.37 -9.39 -2.15
C TRP A 39 3.51 -10.76 -2.82
N ARG A 40 3.86 -10.76 -4.11
CA ARG A 40 4.29 -11.98 -4.80
C ARG A 40 5.76 -12.25 -4.49
N ILE A 41 6.08 -13.46 -4.08
CA ILE A 41 7.45 -13.96 -3.93
C ILE A 41 7.93 -14.45 -5.30
N ASP A 42 8.53 -13.56 -6.09
CA ASP A 42 9.07 -13.91 -7.42
C ASP A 42 10.17 -14.97 -7.35
N ILE A 43 11.04 -14.85 -6.34
CA ILE A 43 12.12 -15.79 -6.06
C ILE A 43 12.14 -16.05 -4.57
N ALA A 44 11.92 -17.30 -4.17
CA ALA A 44 11.99 -17.74 -2.79
C ALA A 44 13.41 -18.24 -2.42
N PRO A 45 13.79 -18.13 -1.13
CA PRO A 45 15.00 -18.77 -0.63
C PRO A 45 14.98 -20.27 -0.87
N ARG A 46 16.08 -20.83 -1.39
CA ARG A 46 16.16 -22.27 -1.70
C ARG A 46 16.12 -23.18 -0.48
N ASN A 47 16.45 -22.64 0.69
CA ASN A 47 16.57 -23.39 1.93
C ASN A 47 15.64 -22.79 2.97
N ASN A 48 15.37 -23.58 4.01
CA ASN A 48 14.60 -23.13 5.16
C ASN A 48 15.25 -21.87 5.74
N THR A 49 14.42 -20.84 5.92
CA THR A 49 14.83 -19.57 6.55
C THR A 49 14.27 -19.55 7.96
N ILE A 50 15.10 -19.25 8.95
CA ILE A 50 14.65 -19.15 10.34
C ILE A 50 14.13 -17.73 10.56
N MET A 51 12.84 -17.62 10.84
CA MET A 51 12.17 -16.41 11.30
C MET A 51 12.34 -16.29 12.82
N TYR A 52 13.48 -15.72 13.23
CA TYR A 52 13.89 -15.61 14.62
C TYR A 52 13.23 -14.41 15.32
N TYR A 53 13.17 -13.26 14.66
CA TYR A 53 12.72 -12.00 15.25
C TYR A 53 11.20 -11.99 15.44
N SER A 54 10.45 -12.41 14.42
CA SER A 54 8.99 -12.55 14.53
C SER A 54 8.54 -13.76 15.35
N GLY A 55 9.44 -14.72 15.60
CA GLY A 55 9.11 -15.99 16.24
C GLY A 55 8.36 -16.97 15.32
N GLY A 56 8.34 -16.74 14.01
CA GLY A 56 7.67 -17.60 13.02
C GLY A 56 8.29 -19.00 12.83
N GLY A 57 9.51 -19.23 13.33
CA GLY A 57 10.17 -20.53 13.26
C GLY A 57 10.79 -20.80 11.88
N ASN A 58 10.64 -22.01 11.33
CA ASN A 58 11.21 -22.33 10.01
C ASN A 58 10.22 -21.99 8.88
N MET A 59 10.59 -21.00 8.07
CA MET A 59 9.89 -20.60 6.85
C MET A 59 10.42 -21.37 5.64
N ILE A 60 9.47 -21.86 4.85
CA ILE A 60 9.63 -22.50 3.55
C ILE A 60 8.62 -21.81 2.64
N ALA A 61 9.11 -21.06 1.66
CA ALA A 61 8.31 -20.39 0.66
C ALA A 61 8.61 -20.97 -0.71
N GLU A 62 7.65 -20.86 -1.63
CA GLU A 62 7.79 -21.31 -3.01
C GLU A 62 7.91 -20.11 -3.93
N ASN A 63 8.60 -20.28 -5.06
CA ASN A 63 8.58 -19.26 -6.11
C ASN A 63 7.13 -19.06 -6.58
N GLU A 64 6.79 -17.81 -6.91
CA GLU A 64 5.47 -17.37 -7.34
C GLU A 64 4.36 -17.52 -6.27
N SER A 65 4.71 -17.84 -5.02
CA SER A 65 3.76 -17.84 -3.90
C SER A 65 3.45 -16.41 -3.42
N ILE A 66 2.44 -16.29 -2.56
CA ILE A 66 2.02 -15.01 -1.98
C ILE A 66 2.47 -14.92 -0.53
N MET A 67 3.04 -13.76 -0.19
CA MET A 67 3.17 -13.26 1.16
C MET A 67 2.06 -12.24 1.40
N SER A 68 1.39 -12.29 2.55
CA SER A 68 0.35 -11.31 2.86
C SER A 68 0.40 -10.82 4.30
N CYS A 69 -0.21 -9.65 4.51
CA CYS A 69 -0.36 -8.99 5.80
C CYS A 69 -1.79 -8.47 5.94
N PHE A 70 -2.49 -8.89 6.99
CA PHE A 70 -3.68 -8.19 7.47
C PHE A 70 -3.27 -7.19 8.55
N VAL A 71 -3.43 -5.89 8.29
CA VAL A 71 -2.99 -4.82 9.18
C VAL A 71 -3.94 -4.73 10.38
N ASN A 72 -3.40 -4.98 11.58
CA ASN A 72 -4.18 -4.97 12.81
C ASN A 72 -4.09 -3.62 13.53
N THR A 73 -2.91 -3.00 13.53
CA THR A 73 -2.65 -1.76 14.27
C THR A 73 -1.58 -0.94 13.56
N ILE A 74 -1.78 0.38 13.51
CA ILE A 74 -0.82 1.35 12.99
C ILE A 74 -0.45 2.31 14.12
N ASP A 75 0.71 2.07 14.75
CA ASP A 75 1.31 2.94 15.77
C ASP A 75 2.68 3.46 15.26
N ASP A 76 3.73 3.40 16.08
CA ASP A 76 5.12 3.69 15.67
C ASP A 76 5.65 2.66 14.64
N ASP A 77 5.11 1.44 14.65
CA ASP A 77 5.36 0.36 13.69
C ASP A 77 4.00 -0.23 13.26
N ILE A 78 3.96 -0.91 12.10
CA ILE A 78 2.75 -1.62 11.65
C ILE A 78 2.77 -3.04 12.17
N SER A 79 1.74 -3.42 12.93
CA SER A 79 1.53 -4.80 13.35
C SER A 79 0.37 -5.44 12.60
N GLY A 80 0.55 -6.70 12.22
CA GLY A 80 -0.43 -7.44 11.44
C GLY A 80 -0.25 -8.94 11.53
N ASP A 81 -1.22 -9.64 10.95
CA ASP A 81 -1.15 -11.08 10.75
C ASP A 81 -0.49 -11.38 9.42
N PHE A 82 0.73 -11.88 9.47
CA PHE A 82 1.54 -12.22 8.31
C PHE A 82 1.38 -13.69 7.93
N VAL A 83 1.32 -13.95 6.63
CA VAL A 83 1.40 -15.30 6.05
C VAL A 83 2.53 -15.31 5.03
N ILE A 84 3.52 -16.18 5.24
CA ILE A 84 4.70 -16.30 4.37
C ILE A 84 5.05 -17.78 4.21
N GLY A 85 4.79 -18.34 3.03
CA GLY A 85 5.00 -19.77 2.79
C GLY A 85 4.17 -20.63 3.75
N ASN A 86 4.84 -21.44 4.57
CA ASN A 86 4.19 -22.28 5.59
C ASN A 86 4.00 -21.60 6.96
N VAL A 87 4.39 -20.34 7.13
CA VAL A 87 4.34 -19.61 8.40
C VAL A 87 3.14 -18.67 8.42
N SER A 88 2.43 -18.65 9.55
CA SER A 88 1.44 -17.63 9.88
C SER A 88 1.72 -17.12 11.29
N ILE A 89 1.91 -15.81 11.43
CA ILE A 89 2.39 -15.17 12.66
C ILE A 89 1.87 -13.75 12.78
N THR A 90 1.49 -13.34 13.99
CA THR A 90 1.22 -11.95 14.33
C THR A 90 2.52 -11.30 14.78
N ALA A 91 2.99 -10.29 14.05
CA ALA A 91 4.25 -9.60 14.33
C ALA A 91 4.17 -8.12 13.91
N ASN A 92 5.21 -7.35 14.23
CA ASN A 92 5.43 -6.07 13.57
C ASN A 92 6.17 -6.29 12.25
N ASP A 93 5.96 -5.38 11.31
CA ASP A 93 6.48 -5.45 9.96
C ASP A 93 8.01 -5.32 9.92
N THR A 94 8.59 -4.52 10.82
CA THR A 94 10.04 -4.41 11.00
C THR A 94 10.66 -5.77 11.31
N ASP A 95 10.12 -6.54 12.25
CA ASP A 95 10.60 -7.88 12.64
C ASP A 95 10.49 -8.91 11.50
N ILE A 96 9.42 -8.82 10.69
CA ILE A 96 9.31 -9.61 9.47
C ILE A 96 10.42 -9.21 8.48
N ALA A 97 10.66 -7.92 8.26
CA ALA A 97 11.72 -7.44 7.39
C ALA A 97 13.13 -7.85 7.90
N LYS A 98 13.33 -7.92 9.22
CA LYS A 98 14.54 -8.49 9.84
C LYS A 98 14.71 -9.96 9.46
N ASP A 99 13.66 -10.76 9.64
CA ASP A 99 13.68 -12.18 9.31
C ASP A 99 13.94 -12.45 7.81
N LEU A 100 13.48 -11.54 6.95
CA LEU A 100 13.68 -11.60 5.50
C LEU A 100 15.00 -11.00 5.01
N VAL A 101 15.81 -10.43 5.91
CA VAL A 101 17.12 -9.83 5.61
C VAL A 101 17.02 -8.66 4.62
N LEU A 102 16.04 -7.79 4.87
CA LEU A 102 15.80 -6.59 4.05
C LEU A 102 16.61 -5.36 4.54
N GLY A 103 17.28 -5.44 5.69
CA GLY A 103 18.04 -4.33 6.28
C GLY A 103 19.55 -4.52 6.34
N VAL A 104 20.21 -3.55 6.99
CA VAL A 104 21.64 -3.56 7.32
C VAL A 104 21.80 -3.60 8.85
N TRP A 105 22.28 -4.72 9.36
CA TRP A 105 22.51 -5.00 10.78
C TRP A 105 23.93 -4.63 11.23
N GLY A 106 24.17 -3.38 11.62
CA GLY A 106 25.47 -2.96 12.14
C GLY A 106 25.61 -3.16 13.66
N THR A 107 26.84 -3.30 14.16
CA THR A 107 27.08 -3.31 15.63
C THR A 107 26.96 -1.92 16.26
N HIS A 108 27.03 -0.87 15.45
CA HIS A 108 27.04 0.53 15.89
C HIS A 108 25.84 1.33 15.42
N THR A 109 25.40 1.11 14.18
CA THR A 109 24.21 1.72 13.60
C THR A 109 23.49 0.66 12.79
N GLU A 110 22.22 0.52 13.08
CA GLU A 110 21.34 -0.49 12.53
C GLU A 110 20.30 0.21 11.65
N TRP A 111 20.09 -0.31 10.44
CA TRP A 111 19.02 0.16 9.56
C TRP A 111 18.11 -1.02 9.23
N TRP A 112 16.94 -1.03 9.87
CA TRP A 112 15.93 -2.06 9.71
C TRP A 112 14.69 -1.42 9.09
N PRO A 113 14.66 -1.25 7.77
CA PRO A 113 13.44 -0.75 7.15
C PRO A 113 12.39 -1.86 7.23
N GLY A 114 11.17 -1.50 7.61
CA GLY A 114 10.03 -2.42 7.67
C GLY A 114 9.50 -2.81 6.28
N LEU A 115 8.42 -3.58 6.26
CA LEU A 115 7.63 -3.77 5.03
C LEU A 115 6.78 -2.52 4.72
N PHE A 116 6.60 -1.69 5.73
CA PHE A 116 6.03 -0.36 5.66
C PHE A 116 7.05 0.64 6.21
N VAL A 117 7.04 1.86 5.68
CA VAL A 117 7.84 2.97 6.19
C VAL A 117 6.97 4.20 6.34
N GLU A 118 7.32 5.05 7.31
CA GLU A 118 6.66 6.33 7.45
C GLU A 118 6.85 7.21 6.21
N ILE A 119 5.75 7.80 5.77
CA ILE A 119 5.72 8.73 4.63
C ILE A 119 5.95 10.17 5.08
N GLY A 120 6.20 11.06 4.11
CA GLY A 120 6.43 12.48 4.35
C GLY A 120 7.91 12.87 4.35
N GLY A 121 8.19 14.12 3.95
CA GLY A 121 9.56 14.54 3.64
C GLY A 121 10.56 14.44 4.80
N ALA A 122 10.12 14.62 6.05
CA ALA A 122 10.99 14.49 7.23
C ALA A 122 11.36 13.03 7.48
N ASN A 123 10.36 12.14 7.47
CA ASN A 123 10.51 10.72 7.74
C ASN A 123 11.34 10.03 6.65
N ILE A 124 11.10 10.38 5.38
CA ILE A 124 11.92 9.89 4.26
C ILE A 124 13.37 10.39 4.35
N ALA A 125 13.59 11.63 4.82
CA ALA A 125 14.95 12.14 5.02
C ALA A 125 15.67 11.41 6.17
N GLU A 126 14.97 11.08 7.25
CA GLU A 126 15.49 10.30 8.37
C GLU A 126 15.79 8.84 7.98
N LEU A 127 14.86 8.18 7.28
CA LEU A 127 15.06 6.85 6.72
C LEU A 127 16.30 6.81 5.82
N ASN A 128 16.48 7.85 5.00
CA ASN A 128 17.65 7.95 4.14
C ASN A 128 18.94 8.18 4.94
N ALA A 129 18.92 9.10 5.92
CA ALA A 129 20.09 9.38 6.75
C ALA A 129 20.54 8.16 7.55
N THR A 130 19.60 7.39 8.11
CA THR A 130 19.88 6.15 8.84
C THR A 130 20.43 5.05 7.92
N ALA A 131 19.91 4.92 6.69
CA ALA A 131 20.45 4.01 5.68
C ALA A 131 21.93 4.29 5.36
N TYR A 132 22.28 5.56 5.13
CA TYR A 132 23.68 5.95 4.89
C TYR A 132 24.57 5.73 6.11
N ALA A 133 24.07 6.04 7.30
CA ALA A 133 24.82 5.86 8.54
C ALA A 133 25.08 4.39 8.86
N ALA A 134 24.14 3.48 8.56
CA ALA A 134 24.30 2.04 8.79
C ALA A 134 25.33 1.39 7.85
N ALA A 135 25.46 1.91 6.62
CA ALA A 135 26.47 1.43 5.66
C ALA A 135 27.86 2.07 5.86
N GLU A 136 28.00 3.03 6.78
CA GLU A 136 29.27 3.71 7.03
C GLU A 136 30.35 2.71 7.49
N ARG A 137 31.55 2.87 6.93
CA ARG A 137 32.68 1.99 7.22
C ARG A 137 33.20 2.23 8.63
N LEU A 138 32.84 1.34 9.54
CA LEU A 138 33.28 1.34 10.92
C LEU A 138 34.16 0.12 11.20
N SER A 139 35.19 0.31 12.01
CA SER A 139 36.09 -0.79 12.37
C SER A 139 35.31 -1.85 13.15
N GLY A 140 35.37 -3.11 12.71
CA GLY A 140 34.66 -4.21 13.34
C GLY A 140 33.20 -4.39 12.90
N ASN A 141 32.65 -3.48 12.09
CA ASN A 141 31.32 -3.67 11.50
C ASN A 141 31.42 -4.63 10.30
N TYR A 142 30.74 -5.77 10.40
CA TYR A 142 30.74 -6.80 9.36
C TYR A 142 29.92 -6.39 8.13
N LEU A 143 28.93 -5.50 8.31
CA LEU A 143 28.06 -5.01 7.25
C LEU A 143 28.48 -3.62 6.75
N ASN A 144 29.77 -3.35 6.78
CA ASN A 144 30.33 -2.23 6.03
C ASN A 144 29.97 -2.40 4.56
N GLY A 145 29.62 -1.31 3.88
CA GLY A 145 29.26 -1.38 2.48
C GLY A 145 29.10 -0.01 1.84
N THR A 146 28.32 0.00 0.77
CA THR A 146 27.93 1.19 0.04
C THR A 146 26.42 1.25 -0.03
N MET A 147 25.83 2.34 0.43
CA MET A 147 24.41 2.64 0.32
C MET A 147 24.22 3.75 -0.72
N ASN A 148 23.29 3.56 -1.65
CA ASN A 148 22.81 4.60 -2.55
C ASN A 148 21.30 4.75 -2.38
N SER A 149 20.81 5.98 -2.38
CA SER A 149 19.38 6.28 -2.45
C SER A 149 19.07 7.13 -3.67
N ARG A 150 17.88 6.94 -4.25
CA ARG A 150 17.35 7.81 -5.31
C ARG A 150 15.82 7.78 -5.33
N TYR A 151 15.24 8.78 -5.97
CA TYR A 151 13.82 8.78 -6.33
C TYR A 151 13.65 8.24 -7.74
N GLU A 152 12.72 7.30 -7.93
CA GLU A 152 12.48 6.65 -9.21
C GLU A 152 11.00 6.29 -9.35
N ASN A 153 10.44 6.43 -10.56
CA ASN A 153 9.09 5.94 -10.85
C ASN A 153 9.18 4.46 -11.21
N ILE A 154 8.57 3.61 -10.39
CA ILE A 154 8.58 2.16 -10.57
C ILE A 154 7.24 1.72 -11.14
N THR A 155 7.29 0.94 -12.22
CA THR A 155 6.09 0.31 -12.77
C THR A 155 5.81 -1.01 -12.05
N ILE A 156 4.66 -1.09 -11.39
CA ILE A 156 4.15 -2.27 -10.69
C ILE A 156 3.10 -2.95 -11.56
N ILE A 157 3.12 -4.28 -11.59
CA ILE A 157 2.06 -5.07 -12.22
C ILE A 157 1.17 -5.60 -11.10
N ALA A 158 0.03 -4.96 -10.89
CA ALA A 158 -0.93 -5.35 -9.87
C ALA A 158 -2.05 -6.19 -10.50
N TRP A 159 -2.49 -7.21 -9.78
CA TRP A 159 -3.67 -7.99 -10.13
C TRP A 159 -4.91 -7.30 -9.55
N ASN A 160 -5.95 -7.12 -10.36
CA ASN A 160 -7.24 -6.70 -9.86
C ASN A 160 -8.12 -7.92 -9.67
N SER A 161 -8.36 -8.30 -8.41
CA SER A 161 -9.23 -9.42 -8.03
C SER A 161 -10.68 -9.25 -8.50
N THR A 162 -11.17 -8.02 -8.62
CA THR A 162 -12.55 -7.72 -9.05
C THR A 162 -12.73 -7.83 -10.56
N SER A 163 -11.78 -7.32 -11.35
CA SER A 163 -11.87 -7.32 -12.81
C SER A 163 -11.13 -8.49 -13.47
N GLU A 164 -10.41 -9.30 -12.70
CA GLU A 164 -9.55 -10.39 -13.18
C GLU A 164 -8.57 -9.93 -14.28
N THR A 165 -7.95 -8.77 -14.08
CA THR A 165 -7.00 -8.21 -15.05
C THR A 165 -5.75 -7.65 -14.37
N TYR A 166 -4.61 -7.78 -15.04
CA TYR A 166 -3.39 -7.06 -14.69
C TYR A 166 -3.44 -5.63 -15.22
N TYR A 167 -2.99 -4.68 -14.41
CA TYR A 167 -2.76 -3.30 -14.84
C TYR A 167 -1.39 -2.83 -14.37
N PHE A 168 -0.83 -1.89 -15.13
CA PHE A 168 0.44 -1.25 -14.83
C PHE A 168 0.16 0.01 -14.01
N LEU A 169 0.77 0.09 -12.83
CA LEU A 169 0.75 1.26 -11.97
C LEU A 169 2.13 1.90 -11.99
N GLU A 170 2.20 3.21 -12.22
CA GLU A 170 3.44 3.96 -11.99
C GLU A 170 3.40 4.58 -10.60
N GLU A 171 4.36 4.20 -9.77
CA GLU A 171 4.45 4.65 -8.38
C GLU A 171 5.74 5.42 -8.17
N GLU A 172 5.66 6.63 -7.62
CA GLU A 172 6.84 7.39 -7.21
C GLU A 172 7.42 6.76 -5.95
N CYS A 173 8.67 6.27 -6.05
CA CYS A 173 9.32 5.52 -4.98
C CYS A 173 10.62 6.17 -4.53
N ILE A 174 10.99 5.95 -3.27
CA ILE A 174 12.40 6.01 -2.84
C ILE A 174 13.01 4.61 -2.96
N VAL A 175 14.19 4.56 -3.58
CA VAL A 175 14.91 3.34 -3.87
C VAL A 175 16.22 3.34 -3.08
N PHE A 176 16.51 2.23 -2.42
CA PHE A 176 17.76 1.98 -1.70
C PHE A 176 18.51 0.82 -2.32
N ASP A 177 19.78 1.04 -2.66
CA ASP A 177 20.72 0.01 -3.09
C ASP A 177 21.83 -0.11 -2.07
N TYR A 178 21.93 -1.28 -1.45
CA TYR A 178 23.00 -1.63 -0.54
C TYR A 178 23.86 -2.73 -1.15
N GLU A 179 25.18 -2.53 -1.14
CA GLU A 179 26.18 -3.54 -1.47
C GLU A 179 27.19 -3.62 -0.33
N GLN A 180 27.23 -4.76 0.34
CA GLN A 180 28.20 -5.06 1.39
C GLN A 180 29.62 -5.14 0.79
N ASP A 181 30.61 -4.63 1.52
CA ASP A 181 32.01 -4.85 1.20
C ASP A 181 32.32 -6.36 1.19
N PRO A 182 33.24 -6.84 0.32
CA PRO A 182 33.53 -8.27 0.21
C PRO A 182 33.86 -8.91 1.57
N PRO A 183 33.05 -9.88 2.04
CA PRO A 183 33.28 -10.53 3.32
C PRO A 183 34.49 -11.47 3.24
N LEU A 184 35.01 -11.86 4.41
CA LEU A 184 36.09 -12.86 4.51
C LEU A 184 35.65 -14.25 4.03
N PHE A 185 34.35 -14.53 4.06
CA PHE A 185 33.76 -15.80 3.64
C PHE A 185 32.36 -15.59 3.08
N GLY A 186 32.05 -16.30 2.00
CA GLY A 186 30.76 -16.24 1.33
C GLY A 186 30.65 -15.12 0.30
N ASP A 187 29.41 -14.75 -0.04
CA ASP A 187 29.10 -13.68 -0.99
C ASP A 187 28.55 -12.47 -0.23
N PRO A 188 28.90 -11.24 -0.63
CA PRO A 188 28.40 -10.02 0.01
C PRO A 188 26.88 -9.96 -0.08
N GLN A 189 26.26 -9.32 0.92
CA GLN A 189 24.86 -8.96 0.86
C GLN A 189 24.65 -7.86 -0.19
N ILE A 190 23.71 -8.09 -1.10
CA ILE A 190 23.22 -7.10 -2.06
C ILE A 190 21.72 -6.99 -1.84
N THR A 191 21.26 -5.79 -1.48
CA THR A 191 19.86 -5.53 -1.16
C THR A 191 19.36 -4.30 -1.91
N HIS A 192 18.22 -4.45 -2.56
CA HIS A 192 17.51 -3.41 -3.30
C HIS A 192 16.10 -3.31 -2.74
N LEU A 193 15.71 -2.13 -2.27
CA LEU A 193 14.37 -1.88 -1.71
C LEU A 193 13.75 -0.67 -2.39
N CYS A 194 12.46 -0.77 -2.72
CA CYS A 194 11.66 0.32 -3.26
C CYS A 194 10.45 0.54 -2.38
N TYR A 195 10.28 1.73 -1.82
CA TYR A 195 9.12 2.11 -1.02
C TYR A 195 8.30 3.17 -1.74
N SER A 196 6.98 3.00 -1.80
CA SER A 196 6.07 4.02 -2.31
C SER A 196 6.15 5.27 -1.43
N LEU A 197 6.29 6.45 -2.05
CA LEU A 197 6.21 7.72 -1.34
C LEU A 197 4.78 8.12 -0.97
N ASN A 198 3.78 7.48 -1.58
CA ASN A 198 2.38 7.74 -1.27
C ASN A 198 1.94 6.90 -0.07
N SER A 199 2.10 5.57 -0.15
CA SER A 199 1.57 4.62 0.85
C SER A 199 2.57 4.14 1.88
N GLY A 200 3.88 4.35 1.65
CA GLY A 200 4.94 3.81 2.52
C GLY A 200 5.16 2.30 2.37
N VAL A 201 4.38 1.62 1.54
CA VAL A 201 4.49 0.17 1.35
C VAL A 201 5.73 -0.19 0.53
N LEU A 202 6.39 -1.29 0.91
CA LEU A 202 7.43 -1.93 0.10
C LEU A 202 6.85 -2.38 -1.24
N VAL A 203 7.20 -1.68 -2.31
CA VAL A 203 6.79 -1.97 -3.68
C VAL A 203 7.57 -3.14 -4.26
N LYS A 204 8.86 -3.19 -3.98
CA LYS A 204 9.76 -4.22 -4.49
C LYS A 204 10.94 -4.38 -3.56
N ALA A 205 11.31 -5.62 -3.27
CA ALA A 205 12.59 -5.93 -2.68
C ALA A 205 13.30 -7.05 -3.43
N ASN A 206 14.62 -6.95 -3.47
CA ASN A 206 15.52 -8.01 -3.90
C ASN A 206 16.69 -8.04 -2.93
N THR A 207 16.88 -9.15 -2.24
CA THR A 207 18.02 -9.33 -1.34
C THR A 207 18.70 -10.65 -1.62
N SER A 208 20.03 -10.64 -1.59
CA SER A 208 20.86 -11.82 -1.79
C SER A 208 22.08 -11.75 -0.89
N TYR A 209 22.51 -12.90 -0.34
CA TYR A 209 23.77 -13.05 0.38
C TYR A 209 24.15 -14.53 0.45
N SER A 210 25.37 -14.83 0.89
CA SER A 210 25.78 -16.22 1.13
C SER A 210 26.74 -16.33 2.30
N PHE A 211 26.44 -17.17 3.28
CA PHE A 211 27.37 -17.63 4.32
C PHE A 211 27.73 -19.10 4.11
N GLY A 212 28.07 -19.47 2.88
CA GLY A 212 28.27 -20.85 2.44
C GLY A 212 27.00 -21.54 1.95
N ILE A 213 25.83 -20.96 2.25
CA ILE A 213 24.54 -21.32 1.67
C ILE A 213 23.94 -20.05 1.05
N PRO A 214 23.70 -20.02 -0.27
CA PRO A 214 23.09 -18.86 -0.92
C PRO A 214 21.64 -18.64 -0.45
N TYR A 215 21.34 -17.40 -0.12
CA TYR A 215 20.01 -16.86 0.14
C TYR A 215 19.67 -15.85 -0.95
N ASN A 216 18.49 -15.97 -1.53
CA ASN A 216 17.94 -15.01 -2.48
C ASN A 216 16.45 -14.87 -2.21
N LEU A 217 15.96 -13.65 -2.12
CA LEU A 217 14.55 -13.33 -1.98
C LEU A 217 14.23 -12.17 -2.90
N VAL A 218 13.23 -12.34 -3.75
CA VAL A 218 12.64 -11.24 -4.54
C VAL A 218 11.15 -11.21 -4.26
N VAL A 219 10.66 -10.06 -3.81
CA VAL A 219 9.24 -9.80 -3.58
C VAL A 219 8.79 -8.56 -4.33
N THR A 220 7.57 -8.60 -4.87
CA THR A 220 6.94 -7.49 -5.58
C THR A 220 5.52 -7.31 -5.07
N LEU A 221 5.12 -6.07 -4.79
CA LEU A 221 3.76 -5.74 -4.39
C LEU A 221 2.75 -6.21 -5.47
N SER A 222 1.71 -6.90 -5.02
CA SER A 222 0.66 -7.47 -5.86
C SER A 222 -0.66 -6.71 -5.71
N GLU A 223 -1.09 -6.48 -4.47
CA GLU A 223 -2.38 -5.85 -4.16
C GLU A 223 -2.32 -5.11 -2.82
N ILE A 224 -3.04 -3.98 -2.74
CA ILE A 224 -3.39 -3.30 -1.48
C ILE A 224 -4.91 -3.21 -1.47
N THR A 225 -5.57 -4.00 -0.64
CA THR A 225 -7.02 -3.96 -0.45
C THR A 225 -7.31 -3.08 0.76
N PRO A 226 -8.00 -1.93 0.60
CA PRO A 226 -8.38 -1.08 1.73
C PRO A 226 -9.38 -1.80 2.64
N PRO A 227 -9.56 -1.32 3.89
CA PRO A 227 -10.61 -1.84 4.76
C PRO A 227 -11.96 -1.80 4.03
N SER A 228 -12.77 -2.84 4.26
CA SER A 228 -14.13 -2.83 3.73
C SER A 228 -14.81 -1.55 4.22
N PRO A 229 -15.39 -0.72 3.33
CA PRO A 229 -16.04 0.50 3.76
C PRO A 229 -17.02 0.12 4.86
N HIS A 230 -16.92 0.76 6.02
CA HIS A 230 -17.99 0.65 7.00
C HIS A 230 -19.29 0.88 6.23
N ASP A 231 -20.24 -0.04 6.37
CA ASP A 231 -21.58 0.07 5.81
C ASP A 231 -22.18 1.40 6.32
N TYR A 232 -21.86 2.51 5.66
CA TYR A 232 -22.72 3.67 5.66
C TYR A 232 -24.02 3.08 5.19
N PRO A 233 -25.11 3.14 5.98
CA PRO A 233 -26.38 2.60 5.56
C PRO A 233 -26.64 3.26 4.22
N ALA A 234 -26.47 2.49 3.14
CA ALA A 234 -26.58 2.98 1.79
C ALA A 234 -27.93 3.66 1.82
N ILE A 235 -27.97 4.99 1.73
CA ILE A 235 -29.22 5.75 1.84
C ILE A 235 -30.12 5.03 0.85
N PRO A 236 -31.09 4.21 1.32
CA PRO A 236 -31.57 3.12 0.49
C PRO A 236 -32.08 3.78 -0.76
N GLN A 237 -31.79 3.25 -1.94
CA GLN A 237 -32.15 3.92 -3.20
C GLN A 237 -33.62 4.37 -3.21
N ILE A 238 -34.48 3.74 -2.40
CA ILE A 238 -35.83 4.16 -1.99
C ILE A 238 -35.94 5.64 -1.53
N ILE A 239 -35.03 6.17 -0.69
CA ILE A 239 -35.01 7.57 -0.26
C ILE A 239 -34.68 8.49 -1.44
N VAL A 240 -33.72 8.09 -2.29
CA VAL A 240 -33.38 8.83 -3.51
C VAL A 240 -34.56 8.82 -4.50
N PHE A 241 -35.19 7.67 -4.73
CA PHE A 241 -36.39 7.52 -5.56
C PHE A 241 -37.60 8.30 -5.03
N SER A 242 -37.82 8.31 -3.72
CA SER A 242 -38.94 9.05 -3.11
C SER A 242 -38.74 10.57 -3.21
N VAL A 243 -37.50 11.06 -3.15
CA VAL A 243 -37.17 12.46 -3.46
C VAL A 243 -37.45 12.78 -4.93
N TYR A 244 -37.08 11.90 -5.87
CA TYR A 244 -37.39 12.08 -7.30
C TYR A 244 -38.90 12.06 -7.60
N ILE A 245 -39.65 11.14 -7.00
CA ILE A 245 -41.11 11.06 -7.14
C ILE A 245 -41.77 12.31 -6.53
N GLY A 246 -41.33 12.74 -5.34
CA GLY A 246 -41.83 13.95 -4.70
C GLY A 246 -41.60 15.21 -5.54
N ALA A 247 -40.40 15.37 -6.10
CA ALA A 247 -40.05 16.50 -6.96
C ALA A 247 -40.84 16.50 -8.28
N SER A 248 -41.03 15.33 -8.90
CA SER A 248 -41.79 15.21 -10.16
C SER A 248 -43.29 15.45 -9.96
N ILE A 249 -43.89 14.96 -8.87
CA ILE A 249 -45.28 15.28 -8.50
C ILE A 249 -45.44 16.78 -8.29
N LEU A 250 -44.53 17.43 -7.56
CA LEU A 250 -44.58 18.88 -7.33
C LEU A 250 -44.48 19.67 -8.64
N ALA A 251 -43.60 19.27 -9.55
CA ALA A 251 -43.47 19.88 -10.87
C ALA A 251 -44.77 19.76 -11.70
N ILE A 252 -45.41 18.60 -11.69
CA ILE A 252 -46.70 18.38 -12.37
C ILE A 252 -47.78 19.29 -11.77
N ILE A 253 -47.89 19.37 -10.45
CA ILE A 253 -48.88 20.23 -9.76
C ILE A 253 -48.68 21.70 -10.17
N VAL A 254 -47.43 22.18 -10.20
CA VAL A 254 -47.10 23.55 -10.60
C VAL A 254 -47.48 23.80 -12.06
N LEU A 255 -47.18 22.86 -12.96
CA LEU A 255 -47.54 22.97 -14.38
C LEU A 255 -49.06 23.04 -14.59
N VAL A 256 -49.83 22.16 -13.93
CA VAL A 256 -51.29 22.15 -14.00
C VAL A 256 -51.89 23.44 -13.46
N TYR A 257 -51.41 23.92 -12.31
CA TYR A 257 -51.87 25.19 -11.75
C TYR A 257 -51.58 26.38 -12.68
N MET A 258 -50.39 26.43 -13.27
CA MET A 258 -50.02 27.45 -14.24
C MET A 258 -50.88 27.40 -15.51
N TRP A 259 -51.28 26.21 -15.96
CA TRP A 259 -52.12 26.04 -17.14
C TRP A 259 -53.57 26.48 -16.88
N ASN A 260 -54.17 26.06 -15.77
CA ASN A 260 -55.52 26.47 -15.39
C ASN A 260 -55.64 27.98 -15.16
N LYS A 261 -54.61 28.62 -14.61
CA LYS A 261 -54.57 30.07 -14.42
C LYS A 261 -54.45 30.86 -15.74
N ARG A 262 -53.96 30.26 -16.83
CA ARG A 262 -53.91 30.91 -18.15
C ARG A 262 -55.23 30.82 -18.93
N ARG A 263 -56.12 29.91 -18.53
CA ARG A 263 -57.42 29.68 -19.17
C ARG A 263 -58.58 30.44 -18.51
N LYS A 264 -58.36 30.99 -17.31
CA LYS A 264 -59.21 32.00 -16.68
C LYS A 264 -58.63 33.38 -16.93
#